data_AF-A0A7X1P7T6-F1
#
_entry.id   AF-A0A7X1P7T6-F1
#
_cell.length_a   1.000
_cell.length_b   1.000
_cell.length_c   1.000
_cell.angle_alpha   90.00
_cell.angle_beta   90.00
_cell.angle_gamma   90.00
#
_symmetry.space_group_name_H-M   'P 1'
#
loop_
_entity.id
_entity.type
_entity.pdbx_description
1 polymer ?
#
loop_
_entity_poly.entity_id
_entity_poly.type
_entity_poly.pdbx_seq_one_letter_code
_entity_poly.pdbx_strand_id
1 'polypeptide(L)'
;MMEWIERCLLWMMDHPKLIIAAGGFLTTACLLFGGLGLRLLRAGNKIERRVGDVIGTAPDLLAGIPSWLRIWIPETVMGWVFLVVVAGYGAYLVWLGK
;
A
#
# COMPACT_ATOMS: atom_id res chain seq x y z
N MET A 1 17.63 5.14 25.76
CA MET A 1 16.83 5.05 24.52
C MET A 1 17.71 4.79 23.30
N MET A 2 18.86 5.48 23.14
CA MET A 2 19.81 5.24 22.04
C MET A 2 20.39 3.81 22.00
N GLU A 3 20.79 3.23 23.14
CA GLU A 3 21.38 1.87 23.17
C GLU A 3 20.46 0.75 22.65
N TRP A 4 19.13 0.93 22.78
CA TRP A 4 18.16 -0.06 22.27
C TRP A 4 18.03 -0.01 20.75
N ILE A 5 18.12 1.19 20.17
CA ILE A 5 18.02 1.39 18.72
C ILE A 5 19.26 0.82 18.03
N GLU A 6 20.45 1.05 18.61
CA GLU A 6 21.70 0.48 18.09
C GLU A 6 21.71 -1.06 18.14
N ARG A 7 21.24 -1.67 19.24
CA ARG A 7 21.12 -3.13 19.33
C ARG A 7 20.15 -3.71 18.31
N CYS A 8 19.01 -3.06 18.08
CA CYS A 8 18.08 -3.48 17.05
C CYS A 8 18.67 -3.34 15.63
N LEU A 9 19.40 -2.26 15.37
CA LEU A 9 20.08 -2.04 14.08
C LEU A 9 21.16 -3.09 13.83
N LEU A 10 22.01 -3.36 14.82
CA LEU A 10 23.05 -4.38 14.73
C LEU A 10 22.44 -5.78 14.52
N TRP A 11 21.38 -6.11 15.25
CA TRP A 11 20.68 -7.38 15.09
C TRP A 11 20.00 -7.52 13.72
N MET A 12 19.48 -6.43 13.16
CA MET A 12 18.96 -6.41 11.79
C MET A 12 20.08 -6.61 10.76
N MET A 13 21.25 -6.02 10.97
CA MET A 13 22.41 -6.17 10.09
C MET A 13 22.98 -7.60 10.10
N ASP A 14 22.95 -8.29 11.24
CA ASP A 14 23.37 -9.70 11.35
C ASP A 14 22.42 -10.68 10.64
N HIS A 15 21.21 -10.23 10.29
CA HIS A 15 20.18 -11.03 9.64
C HIS A 15 19.66 -10.37 8.35
N PRO A 16 20.48 -10.27 7.29
CA PRO A 16 20.10 -9.63 6.03
C PRO A 16 18.86 -10.26 5.37
N LYS A 17 18.62 -11.55 5.64
CA LYS A 17 17.42 -12.28 5.19
C LYS A 17 16.11 -11.69 5.76
N LEU A 18 16.13 -11.16 6.99
CA LEU A 18 14.95 -10.49 7.58
C LEU A 18 14.67 -9.16 6.89
N ILE A 19 15.73 -8.41 6.53
CA ILE A 19 15.61 -7.15 5.80
C ILE A 19 15.02 -7.40 4.40
N ILE A 20 15.52 -8.42 3.69
CA ILE A 20 14.96 -8.83 2.38
C ILE A 20 13.50 -9.26 2.52
N ALA A 21 13.18 -10.07 3.53
CA ALA A 21 11.81 -10.54 3.75
C ALA A 21 10.85 -9.39 4.05
N ALA A 22 11.26 -8.44 4.90
CA ALA A 22 10.47 -7.26 5.23
C ALA A 22 10.26 -6.34 4.02
N GLY A 23 11.34 -6.06 3.27
CA GLY A 23 11.27 -5.25 2.05
C GLY A 23 10.43 -5.92 0.95
N GLY A 24 10.58 -7.23 0.77
CA GLY A 24 9.79 -8.02 -0.18
C GLY A 24 8.31 -8.04 0.20
N PHE A 25 7.99 -8.21 1.48
CA PHE A 25 6.62 -8.15 1.99
C PHE A 25 5.98 -6.79 1.74
N LEU A 26 6.67 -5.69 2.07
CA LEU A 26 6.20 -4.32 1.84
C LEU A 26 5.92 -4.06 0.35
N THR A 27 6.83 -4.48 -0.52
CA THR A 27 6.70 -4.30 -1.97
C THR A 27 5.52 -5.11 -2.52
N THR A 28 5.38 -6.36 -2.08
CA THR A 28 4.28 -7.25 -2.50
C THR A 28 2.93 -6.73 -2.03
N ALA A 29 2.84 -6.29 -0.77
CA ALA A 29 1.65 -5.68 -0.22
C ALA A 29 1.25 -4.42 -1.02
N CYS A 30 2.22 -3.55 -1.34
CA CYS A 30 1.96 -2.35 -2.14
C CYS A 30 1.39 -2.69 -3.53
N LEU A 31 1.95 -3.70 -4.20
CA LEU A 31 1.44 -4.14 -5.50
C LEU A 31 0.02 -4.70 -5.42
N LEU A 32 -0.30 -5.46 -4.38
CA LEU A 32 -1.65 -6.00 -4.17
C LEU A 32 -2.66 -4.87 -3.92
N PHE A 33 -2.34 -3.94 -3.04
CA PHE A 33 -3.23 -2.82 -2.71
C PHE A 33 -3.34 -1.81 -3.86
N GLY A 34 -2.27 -1.53 -4.59
CA GLY A 34 -2.32 -0.75 -5.83
C GLY A 34 -3.17 -1.45 -6.90
N GLY A 35 -3.04 -2.77 -7.05
CA GLY A 35 -3.89 -3.54 -7.96
C GLY A 35 -5.38 -3.47 -7.59
N LEU A 36 -5.70 -3.57 -6.30
CA LEU A 36 -7.06 -3.40 -5.78
C LEU A 36 -7.58 -1.98 -6.01
N GLY A 37 -6.78 -0.95 -5.70
CA GLY A 37 -7.13 0.46 -5.94
C GLY A 37 -7.46 0.73 -7.41
N LEU A 38 -6.66 0.20 -8.35
CA LEU A 38 -6.95 0.31 -9.79
C LEU A 38 -8.24 -0.40 -10.19
N ARG A 39 -8.51 -1.59 -9.64
CA ARG A 39 -9.75 -2.33 -9.91
C ARG A 39 -10.96 -1.59 -9.38
N LEU A 40 -10.85 -0.99 -8.20
CA LEU A 40 -11.91 -0.21 -7.55
C LEU A 40 -12.18 1.09 -8.32
N LEU A 41 -11.15 1.83 -8.75
CA LEU A 41 -11.29 2.99 -9.64
C LEU A 41 -12.00 2.63 -10.96
N ARG A 42 -11.62 1.50 -11.57
CA ARG A 42 -12.28 1.02 -12.80
C ARG A 42 -13.74 0.64 -12.57
N ALA A 43 -14.04 -0.02 -11.45
CA ALA A 43 -15.40 -0.37 -11.08
C ALA A 43 -16.24 0.89 -10.78
N GLY A 44 -15.66 1.86 -10.07
CA GLY A 44 -16.20 3.20 -9.82
C GLY A 44 -16.60 3.89 -11.12
N ASN A 45 -15.65 4.08 -12.03
CA ASN A 45 -15.91 4.73 -13.32
C ASN A 45 -16.98 4.00 -14.15
N LYS A 46 -17.07 2.66 -14.06
CA LYS A 46 -18.08 1.87 -14.78
C LYS A 46 -19.48 2.04 -14.19
N ILE A 47 -19.57 2.14 -12.86
CA ILE A 47 -20.83 2.29 -12.14
C ILE A 47 -21.30 3.74 -12.22
N GLU A 48 -20.40 4.71 -12.06
CA GLU A 48 -20.68 6.14 -12.21
C GLU A 48 -21.22 6.45 -13.61
N ARG A 49 -20.66 5.88 -14.68
CA ARG A 49 -21.23 6.01 -16.03
C ARG A 49 -22.62 5.41 -16.21
N ARG A 50 -23.03 4.44 -15.38
CA ARG A 50 -24.34 3.78 -15.48
C ARG A 50 -25.38 4.39 -14.54
N VAL A 51 -24.95 4.90 -13.40
CA VAL A 51 -25.79 5.37 -12.30
C VAL A 51 -25.81 6.90 -12.23
N GLY A 52 -24.73 7.57 -12.63
CA GLY A 52 -24.64 9.03 -12.72
C GLY A 52 -25.69 9.62 -13.65
N ASP A 53 -26.03 8.94 -14.75
CA ASP A 53 -27.12 9.33 -15.66
C ASP A 53 -28.52 9.19 -15.04
N VAL A 54 -28.67 8.44 -13.94
CA VAL A 54 -29.98 8.08 -13.36
C VAL A 54 -30.24 8.74 -12.00
N ILE A 55 -29.21 8.91 -11.16
CA ILE A 55 -29.37 9.28 -9.74
C ILE A 55 -28.52 10.52 -9.36
N GLY A 56 -27.60 10.98 -10.21
CA GLY A 56 -26.79 12.18 -9.97
C GLY A 56 -25.71 12.07 -8.88
N THR A 57 -25.69 11.00 -8.08
CA THR A 57 -24.67 10.73 -7.06
C THR A 57 -24.06 9.34 -7.23
N ALA A 58 -22.72 9.27 -7.31
CA ALA A 58 -21.99 8.01 -7.40
C ALA A 58 -22.05 7.24 -6.06
N PRO A 59 -22.36 5.93 -6.06
CA PRO A 59 -22.39 5.13 -4.84
C PRO A 59 -20.96 4.91 -4.28
N ASP A 60 -20.78 5.05 -2.96
CA ASP A 60 -19.50 4.75 -2.29
C ASP A 60 -19.26 3.23 -2.29
N LEU A 61 -18.43 2.77 -3.23
CA LEU A 61 -18.07 1.36 -3.40
C LEU A 61 -17.22 0.80 -2.26
N LEU A 62 -16.69 1.67 -1.41
CA LEU A 62 -15.77 1.31 -0.33
C LEU A 62 -16.47 1.26 1.03
N ALA A 63 -17.77 1.57 1.08
CA ALA A 63 -18.59 1.42 2.28
C ALA A 63 -18.63 -0.03 2.79
N GLY A 64 -18.40 -1.01 1.92
CA GLY A 64 -18.31 -2.44 2.30
C GLY A 64 -16.94 -2.88 2.83
N ILE A 65 -15.93 -1.99 2.83
CA ILE A 65 -14.56 -2.33 3.22
C ILE A 65 -14.29 -1.84 4.65
N PRO A 66 -13.71 -2.67 5.53
CA PRO A 66 -13.34 -2.24 6.87
C PRO A 66 -12.40 -1.02 6.86
N SER A 67 -12.61 -0.08 7.77
CA SER A 67 -11.87 1.20 7.82
C SER A 67 -10.35 1.03 7.93
N TRP A 68 -9.89 0.00 8.63
CA TRP A 68 -8.46 -0.33 8.76
C TRP A 68 -7.85 -0.82 7.44
N LEU A 69 -8.63 -1.45 6.56
CA LEU A 69 -8.19 -1.91 5.25
C LEU A 69 -8.26 -0.76 4.22
N ARG A 70 -9.21 0.18 4.42
CA ARG A 70 -9.42 1.35 3.57
C ARG A 70 -8.20 2.28 3.53
N ILE A 71 -7.41 2.36 4.61
CA ILE A 71 -6.14 3.11 4.69
C ILE A 71 -5.12 2.63 3.64
N TRP A 72 -5.15 1.35 3.29
CA TRP A 72 -4.19 0.76 2.35
C TRP A 72 -4.64 0.87 0.89
N ILE A 73 -5.91 1.21 0.64
CA ILE A 73 -6.45 1.33 -0.71
C ILE A 73 -6.29 2.79 -1.16
N PRO A 74 -5.51 3.06 -2.23
CA PRO A 74 -5.25 4.42 -2.68
C PRO A 74 -6.49 4.99 -3.40
N GLU A 75 -7.25 5.82 -2.68
CA GLU A 75 -8.41 6.55 -3.25
C GLU A 75 -8.00 7.91 -3.84
N THR A 76 -6.93 8.51 -3.32
CA THR A 76 -6.47 9.86 -3.67
C THR A 76 -5.08 9.83 -4.30
N VAL A 77 -4.72 10.90 -5.01
CA VAL A 77 -3.36 11.10 -5.53
C VAL A 77 -2.31 10.91 -4.42
N MET A 78 -2.59 11.40 -3.20
CA MET A 78 -1.70 11.22 -2.06
C MET A 78 -1.56 9.76 -1.61
N GLY A 79 -2.63 8.96 -1.67
CA GLY A 79 -2.57 7.53 -1.39
C GLY A 79 -1.72 6.76 -2.41
N TRP A 80 -1.78 7.15 -3.68
CA TRP A 80 -0.90 6.60 -4.73
C TRP A 80 0.56 6.97 -4.51
N VAL A 81 0.84 8.23 -4.17
CA VAL A 81 2.20 8.68 -3.82
C VAL A 81 2.74 7.90 -2.62
N PHE A 82 1.91 7.71 -1.57
CA PHE A 82 2.28 6.92 -0.41
C PHE A 82 2.66 5.48 -0.79
N LEU A 83 1.85 4.81 -1.61
CA LEU A 83 2.16 3.46 -2.10
C LEU A 83 3.48 3.39 -2.87
N VAL A 84 3.76 4.36 -3.75
CA VAL A 84 5.02 4.42 -4.50
C VAL A 84 6.20 4.59 -3.56
N VAL A 85 6.09 5.45 -2.56
CA VAL A 85 7.14 5.67 -1.55
C VAL A 85 7.40 4.40 -0.74
N VAL A 86 6.34 3.73 -0.25
CA VAL A 86 6.47 2.49 0.53
C VAL A 86 7.04 1.35 -0.33
N ALA A 87 6.61 1.23 -1.58
CA ALA A 87 7.17 0.24 -2.51
C ALA A 87 8.65 0.52 -2.80
N GLY A 88 9.03 1.78 -3.00
CA GLY A 88 10.43 2.20 -3.16
C GLY A 88 11.27 1.88 -1.92
N TYR A 89 10.73 2.12 -0.73
CA TYR A 89 11.39 1.77 0.53
C TYR A 89 11.55 0.25 0.67
N GLY A 90 10.52 -0.53 0.33
CA GLY A 90 10.60 -1.99 0.32
C GLY A 90 11.68 -2.52 -0.64
N ALA A 91 11.75 -1.96 -1.86
CA ALA A 91 12.79 -2.31 -2.82
C ALA A 91 14.20 -1.93 -2.34
N TYR A 92 14.34 -0.77 -1.69
CA TYR A 92 15.60 -0.33 -1.09
C TYR A 92 16.06 -1.26 0.04
N LEU A 93 15.14 -1.72 0.91
CA LEU A 93 15.45 -2.71 1.93
C LEU A 93 15.92 -4.04 1.32
N VAL A 94 15.28 -4.50 0.25
CA VAL A 94 15.72 -5.71 -0.47
C VAL A 94 17.12 -5.51 -1.07
N TRP A 95 17.43 -4.32 -1.58
CA TRP A 95 18.76 -4.01 -2.10
C TRP A 95 19.82 -3.96 -1.00
N LEU A 96 19.51 -3.36 0.17
CA LEU A 96 20.40 -3.29 1.33
C LEU A 96 20.74 -4.66 1.92
N GLY A 97 19.82 -5.61 1.86
CA GLY A 97 20.03 -6.96 2.38
C GLY A 97 20.72 -7.94 1.41
N LYS A 98 20.97 -7.53 0.16
CA LYS A 98 21.75 -8.30 -0.81
C LYS A 98 23.24 -8.09 -0.63
#